data_AF-A0A242CDD6-F1
#
_entry.id   AF-A0A242CDD6-F1
#
_cell.length_a   1.000
_cell.length_b   1.000
_cell.length_c   1.000
_cell.angle_alpha   90.00
_cell.angle_beta   90.00
_cell.angle_gamma   90.00
#
_symmetry.space_group_name_H-M   'P 1'
#
loop_
_entity.id
_entity.type
_entity.pdbx_description
1 polymer ?
#
loop_
_entity_poly.entity_id
_entity_poly.type
_entity_poly.pdbx_seq_one_letter_code
_entity_poly.pdbx_strand_id
1 'polypeptide(L)'
;MIFSYNKEHVGDVLMIIVSDDKGQENRVERKDNVARVSVAENNQVVAWNIFDASTLLGRIEGNGQVELTNEQLIKVNEELAKAGFSETLVEDNEPKIVIGFVKSCKKHQDSDHLSITQTEVDNGKVLQIVCGAPNIKAGQKVVVAKPGAMMPDGLMIWPGVLRGVESFGMICSAGELRLPDAPAKKGILELPFDAVVGEAFPVGK
;
A
#
# COMPACT_ATOMS: atom_id res chain seq x y z
N MET A 1 5.39 -2.01 -4.52
CA MET A 1 4.57 -3.23 -4.75
C MET A 1 4.00 -3.70 -3.42
N ILE A 2 3.07 -4.65 -3.41
CA ILE A 2 2.44 -5.17 -2.18
C ILE A 2 2.61 -6.68 -2.14
N PHE A 3 3.24 -7.20 -1.09
CA PHE A 3 3.31 -8.62 -0.81
C PHE A 3 2.26 -8.96 0.24
N SER A 4 1.46 -9.99 0.01
CA SER A 4 0.45 -10.46 0.94
C SER A 4 0.50 -11.97 1.09
N TYR A 5 0.44 -12.44 2.33
CA TYR A 5 0.42 -13.85 2.67
C TYR A 5 -0.57 -14.08 3.81
N ASN A 6 -1.40 -15.10 3.65
CA ASN A 6 -2.36 -15.51 4.66
C ASN A 6 -2.67 -17.01 4.53
N LYS A 7 -1.88 -17.83 5.23
CA LYS A 7 -1.99 -19.29 5.13
C LYS A 7 -3.35 -19.81 5.59
N GLU A 8 -3.93 -19.18 6.60
CA GLU A 8 -5.19 -19.61 7.20
C GLU A 8 -6.39 -19.41 6.28
N HIS A 9 -6.44 -18.27 5.58
CA HIS A 9 -7.60 -17.88 4.77
C HIS A 9 -7.42 -18.07 3.25
N VAL A 10 -6.18 -17.99 2.74
CA VAL A 10 -5.87 -18.04 1.30
C VAL A 10 -5.07 -19.30 0.94
N GLY A 11 -4.46 -19.96 1.92
CA GLY A 11 -3.56 -21.09 1.72
C GLY A 11 -2.11 -20.67 1.56
N ASP A 12 -1.23 -21.62 1.21
CA ASP A 12 0.21 -21.37 1.07
C ASP A 12 0.55 -20.65 -0.25
N VAL A 13 0.04 -19.43 -0.41
CA VAL A 13 0.17 -18.62 -1.60
C VAL A 13 0.67 -17.24 -1.23
N LEU A 14 1.83 -16.86 -1.75
CA LEU A 14 2.29 -15.47 -1.71
C LEU A 14 1.65 -14.73 -2.89
N MET A 15 0.84 -13.72 -2.57
CA MET A 15 0.27 -12.80 -3.54
C MET A 15 1.15 -11.56 -3.64
N ILE A 16 1.48 -11.18 -4.87
CA ILE A 16 2.35 -10.04 -5.18
C ILE A 16 1.58 -9.11 -6.09
N ILE A 17 1.06 -8.01 -5.56
CA ILE A 17 0.30 -7.03 -6.32
C ILE A 17 1.24 -5.92 -6.76
N VAL A 18 1.38 -5.74 -8.08
CA VAL A 18 2.33 -4.83 -8.70
C VAL A 18 1.67 -3.60 -9.31
N SER A 19 0.37 -3.67 -9.60
CA SER A 19 -0.41 -2.54 -10.11
C SER A 19 -1.89 -2.68 -9.76
N ASP A 20 -2.59 -1.55 -9.72
CA ASP A 20 -4.05 -1.49 -9.70
C ASP A 20 -4.61 -1.90 -11.08
N ASP A 21 -5.59 -2.81 -11.10
CA ASP A 21 -6.31 -3.21 -12.31
C ASP A 21 -7.45 -2.24 -12.67
N LYS A 22 -7.78 -1.31 -11.77
CA LYS A 22 -8.86 -0.32 -11.93
C LYS A 22 -10.23 -0.96 -12.20
N GLY A 23 -10.45 -2.18 -11.69
CA GLY A 23 -11.67 -2.95 -11.89
C GLY A 23 -11.85 -3.53 -13.29
N GLN A 24 -10.78 -3.59 -14.10
CA GLN A 24 -10.81 -4.22 -15.41
C GLN A 24 -10.82 -5.75 -15.29
N GLU A 25 -11.31 -6.43 -16.33
CA GLU A 25 -11.29 -7.89 -16.38
C GLU A 25 -9.85 -8.42 -16.41
N ASN A 26 -9.57 -9.42 -15.57
CA ASN A 26 -8.25 -10.03 -15.46
C ASN A 26 -8.21 -11.41 -16.15
N ARG A 27 -7.08 -11.70 -16.78
CA ARG A 27 -6.69 -13.02 -17.27
C ARG A 27 -5.60 -13.60 -16.37
N VAL A 28 -5.64 -14.91 -16.16
CA VAL A 28 -4.62 -15.65 -15.41
C VAL A 28 -3.88 -16.61 -16.35
N GLU A 29 -2.56 -16.57 -16.32
CA GLU A 29 -1.69 -17.56 -16.93
C GLU A 29 -0.91 -18.28 -15.83
N ARG A 30 -1.19 -19.57 -15.64
CA ARG A 30 -0.47 -20.40 -14.66
C ARG A 30 0.52 -21.31 -15.37
N LYS A 31 1.77 -21.30 -14.90
CA LYS A 31 2.85 -22.22 -15.26
C LYS A 31 3.49 -22.71 -13.98
N ASP A 32 3.47 -24.02 -13.77
CA ASP A 32 3.97 -24.66 -12.55
C ASP A 32 3.38 -24.02 -11.28
N ASN A 33 4.26 -23.52 -10.40
CA ASN A 33 3.94 -22.88 -9.13
C ASN A 33 3.78 -21.36 -9.22
N VAL A 34 3.67 -20.81 -10.42
CA VAL A 34 3.52 -19.38 -10.64
C VAL A 34 2.26 -19.11 -11.46
N ALA A 35 1.41 -18.19 -10.99
CA ALA A 35 0.37 -17.60 -11.82
C ALA A 35 0.62 -16.10 -12.02
N ARG A 36 0.66 -15.68 -13.28
CA ARG A 36 0.67 -14.28 -13.70
C ARG A 36 -0.77 -13.81 -13.89
N VAL A 37 -1.12 -12.70 -13.26
CA VAL A 37 -2.41 -12.03 -13.43
C VAL A 37 -2.18 -10.76 -14.23
N SER A 38 -2.94 -10.61 -15.31
CA SER A 38 -2.84 -9.45 -16.20
C SER A 38 -4.22 -8.94 -16.58
N VAL A 39 -4.34 -7.64 -16.80
CA VAL A 39 -5.54 -7.05 -17.40
C VAL A 39 -5.75 -7.66 -18.79
N ALA A 40 -6.95 -8.18 -19.05
CA ALA A 40 -7.27 -8.93 -20.25
C ALA A 40 -7.17 -8.09 -21.53
N GLU A 41 -7.49 -6.80 -21.44
CA GLU A 41 -7.52 -5.88 -22.58
C GLU A 41 -6.11 -5.50 -23.07
N ASN A 42 -5.18 -5.23 -22.16
CA ASN A 42 -3.89 -4.63 -22.49
C ASN A 42 -2.66 -5.45 -22.07
N ASN A 43 -2.86 -6.63 -21.46
CA ASN A 43 -1.83 -7.52 -20.93
C ASN A 43 -0.92 -6.88 -19.87
N GLN A 44 -1.33 -5.77 -19.25
CA GLN A 44 -0.60 -5.18 -18.12
C GLN A 44 -0.61 -6.17 -16.96
N VAL A 45 0.57 -6.55 -16.47
CA VAL A 45 0.69 -7.39 -15.28
C VAL A 45 0.27 -6.61 -14.05
N VAL A 46 -0.66 -7.17 -13.28
CA VAL A 46 -1.21 -6.55 -12.06
C VAL A 46 -0.88 -7.34 -10.81
N ALA A 47 -0.73 -8.65 -10.92
CA ALA A 47 -0.33 -9.48 -9.79
C ALA A 47 0.38 -10.78 -10.19
N TRP A 48 1.04 -11.38 -9.20
CA TRP A 48 1.61 -12.72 -9.26
C TRP A 48 1.14 -13.53 -8.05
N ASN A 49 0.87 -14.81 -8.25
CA ASN A 49 0.65 -15.75 -7.17
C ASN A 49 1.74 -16.81 -7.21
N ILE A 50 2.49 -16.93 -6.13
CA ILE A 50 3.52 -17.96 -5.94
C ILE A 50 2.92 -19.02 -5.01
N PHE A 51 2.64 -20.20 -5.55
CA PHE A 51 2.10 -21.34 -4.82
C PHE A 51 3.21 -22.06 -4.05
N ASP A 52 2.84 -22.76 -2.99
CA ASP A 52 3.77 -23.44 -2.07
C ASP A 52 4.87 -22.51 -1.55
N ALA A 53 4.47 -21.26 -1.26
CA ALA A 53 5.39 -20.18 -0.92
C ALA A 53 6.28 -20.52 0.29
N SER A 54 5.76 -21.24 1.28
CA SER A 54 6.55 -21.67 2.45
C SER A 54 7.66 -22.67 2.10
N THR A 55 7.52 -23.42 1.01
CA THR A 55 8.59 -24.30 0.51
C THR A 55 9.69 -23.48 -0.18
N LEU A 56 9.31 -22.50 -1.00
CA LEU A 56 10.25 -21.64 -1.72
C LEU A 56 11.02 -20.70 -0.77
N LEU A 57 10.28 -20.02 0.10
CA LEU A 57 10.79 -18.90 0.91
C LEU A 57 11.26 -19.32 2.30
N GLY A 58 11.04 -20.58 2.68
CA GLY A 58 11.18 -21.04 4.06
C GLY A 58 10.00 -20.55 4.91
N ARG A 59 10.24 -20.39 6.22
CA ARG A 59 9.19 -19.92 7.14
C ARG A 59 8.74 -18.50 6.76
N ILE A 60 7.53 -18.40 6.24
CA ILE A 60 6.79 -17.16 5.99
C ILE A 60 5.48 -17.23 6.78
N GLU A 61 5.19 -16.17 7.52
CA GLU A 61 3.98 -16.04 8.33
C GLU A 61 3.39 -14.65 8.07
N GLY A 62 2.07 -14.57 8.03
CA GLY A 62 1.37 -13.32 7.73
C GLY A 62 -0.14 -13.51 7.81
N ASN A 63 -0.83 -12.40 8.10
CA ASN A 63 -2.27 -12.27 8.03
C ASN A 63 -2.60 -11.01 7.21
N GLY A 64 -2.15 -10.99 5.96
CA GLY A 64 -2.22 -9.81 5.09
C GLY A 64 -0.83 -9.39 4.61
N GLN A 65 -0.52 -8.09 4.68
CA GLN A 65 0.74 -7.56 4.17
C GLN A 65 1.96 -8.19 4.86
N VAL A 66 2.92 -8.65 4.06
CA VAL A 66 4.22 -9.15 4.52
C VAL A 66 5.35 -8.37 3.85
N GLU A 67 6.54 -8.47 4.42
CA GLU A 67 7.76 -7.95 3.82
C GLU A 67 8.63 -9.15 3.43
N LEU A 68 9.23 -9.08 2.25
CA LEU A 68 10.21 -10.06 1.81
C LEU A 68 11.60 -9.53 2.06
N THR A 69 12.48 -10.41 2.52
CA THR A 69 13.92 -10.16 2.48
C THR A 69 14.43 -10.17 1.05
N ASN A 70 15.61 -9.59 0.81
CA ASN A 70 16.24 -9.58 -0.52
C ASN A 70 16.48 -11.00 -1.03
N GLU A 71 16.88 -11.91 -0.14
CA GLU A 71 17.07 -13.33 -0.48
C GLU A 71 15.75 -13.98 -0.91
N GLN A 72 14.64 -13.68 -0.24
CA GLN A 72 13.33 -14.17 -0.63
C GLN A 72 12.88 -13.59 -1.97
N LEU A 73 13.09 -12.31 -2.22
CA LEU A 73 12.77 -11.68 -3.50
C LEU A 73 13.59 -12.28 -4.66
N ILE A 74 14.86 -12.58 -4.44
CA ILE A 74 15.71 -13.29 -5.41
C ILE A 74 15.10 -14.66 -5.75
N LYS A 75 14.71 -15.45 -4.73
CA LYS A 75 14.06 -16.75 -4.94
C LYS A 75 12.75 -16.66 -5.71
N VAL A 76 11.93 -15.63 -5.43
CA VAL A 76 10.71 -15.38 -6.21
C VAL A 76 11.07 -15.13 -7.68
N ASN A 77 12.03 -14.25 -7.96
CA ASN A 77 12.44 -13.95 -9.33
C ASN A 77 13.04 -15.16 -10.05
N GLU A 78 13.80 -16.00 -9.36
CA GLU A 78 14.28 -17.28 -9.90
C GLU A 78 13.11 -18.22 -10.25
N GLU A 79 12.07 -18.26 -9.42
CA GLU A 79 10.89 -19.08 -9.66
C GLU A 79 10.06 -18.58 -10.84
N LEU A 80 9.91 -17.25 -10.99
CA LEU A 80 9.30 -16.64 -12.18
C LEU A 80 10.07 -17.03 -13.45
N ALA A 81 11.40 -16.93 -13.42
CA ALA A 81 12.26 -17.26 -14.55
C ALA A 81 12.19 -18.76 -14.92
N LYS A 82 12.20 -19.66 -13.93
CA LYS A 82 12.05 -21.12 -14.15
C LYS A 82 10.71 -21.46 -14.81
N ALA A 83 9.63 -20.80 -14.41
CA ALA A 83 8.31 -20.93 -15.03
C ALA A 83 8.22 -20.29 -16.44
N GLY A 84 9.30 -19.66 -16.92
CA GLY A 84 9.40 -19.08 -18.26
C GLY A 84 8.83 -17.67 -18.39
N PHE A 85 8.70 -16.93 -17.28
CA PHE A 85 8.36 -15.50 -17.30
C PHE A 85 9.63 -14.66 -17.40
N SER A 86 9.57 -13.56 -18.17
CA SER A 86 10.71 -12.66 -18.39
C SER A 86 10.76 -11.50 -17.41
N GLU A 87 9.64 -11.24 -16.72
CA GLU A 87 9.48 -10.16 -15.77
C GLU A 87 10.32 -10.40 -14.51
N THR A 88 10.80 -9.30 -13.93
CA THR A 88 11.57 -9.32 -12.68
C THR A 88 10.98 -8.30 -11.74
N LEU A 89 10.73 -8.72 -10.50
CA LEU A 89 10.27 -7.89 -9.42
C LEU A 89 11.46 -7.15 -8.80
N VAL A 90 11.27 -5.85 -8.55
CA VAL A 90 12.30 -4.97 -7.99
C VAL A 90 12.12 -4.79 -6.48
N GLU A 91 13.22 -4.57 -5.77
CA GLU A 91 13.17 -4.33 -4.33
C GLU A 91 12.52 -2.98 -4.01
N ASP A 92 11.69 -2.94 -2.97
CA ASP A 92 10.99 -1.73 -2.51
C ASP A 92 10.91 -1.75 -0.98
N ASN A 93 12.00 -1.32 -0.34
CA ASN A 93 12.13 -1.30 1.12
C ASN A 93 11.69 0.02 1.74
N GLU A 94 11.06 0.92 0.98
CA GLU A 94 10.53 2.13 1.57
C GLU A 94 9.33 1.79 2.47
N PRO A 95 9.33 2.23 3.75
CA PRO A 95 8.16 2.06 4.61
C PRO A 95 6.95 2.74 3.95
N LYS A 96 5.81 2.05 3.92
CA LYS A 96 4.62 2.53 3.20
C LYS A 96 3.65 3.30 4.09
N ILE A 97 3.68 3.07 5.39
CA ILE A 97 2.92 3.85 6.37
C ILE A 97 3.93 4.64 7.19
N VAL A 98 3.89 5.96 7.07
CA VAL A 98 4.92 6.86 7.59
C VAL A 98 4.30 8.06 8.30
N ILE A 99 5.10 8.73 9.10
CA ILE A 99 4.76 10.02 9.68
C ILE A 99 4.96 11.10 8.62
N GLY A 100 3.91 11.88 8.34
CA GLY A 100 3.92 12.99 7.41
C GLY A 100 3.68 14.35 8.08
N PHE A 101 4.02 15.42 7.37
CA PHE A 101 3.78 16.80 7.79
C PHE A 101 2.99 17.57 6.72
N VAL A 102 1.82 18.08 7.11
CA VAL A 102 0.92 18.81 6.21
C VAL A 102 1.45 20.23 6.00
N LYS A 103 2.21 20.46 4.92
CA LYS A 103 2.78 21.77 4.57
C LYS A 103 1.71 22.80 4.20
N SER A 104 0.70 22.37 3.45
CA SER A 104 -0.43 23.23 3.11
C SER A 104 -1.72 22.42 3.00
N CYS A 105 -2.85 23.07 3.26
CA CYS A 105 -4.18 22.52 3.17
C CYS A 105 -5.10 23.57 2.55
N LYS A 106 -5.70 23.25 1.41
CA LYS A 106 -6.65 24.11 0.70
C LYS A 106 -7.97 23.38 0.52
N LYS A 107 -9.09 24.10 0.50
CA LYS A 107 -10.38 23.49 0.17
C LYS A 107 -10.38 22.96 -1.26
N HIS A 108 -11.04 21.84 -1.47
CA HIS A 108 -11.24 21.29 -2.80
C HIS A 108 -12.22 22.18 -3.58
N GLN A 109 -11.88 22.53 -4.83
CA GLN A 109 -12.71 23.41 -5.67
C GLN A 109 -14.13 22.86 -5.91
N ASP A 110 -14.22 21.54 -6.11
CA ASP A 110 -15.48 20.83 -6.42
C ASP A 110 -16.07 20.06 -5.23
N SER A 111 -15.71 20.41 -3.97
CA SER A 111 -16.29 19.78 -2.77
C SER A 111 -16.09 20.57 -1.47
N ASP A 112 -17.17 20.77 -0.70
CA ASP A 112 -17.11 21.44 0.61
C ASP A 112 -16.51 20.58 1.73
N HIS A 113 -16.46 19.26 1.51
CA HIS A 113 -16.04 18.26 2.49
C HIS A 113 -14.62 17.72 2.25
N LEU A 114 -13.98 18.09 1.15
CA LEU A 114 -12.63 17.64 0.83
C LEU A 114 -11.63 18.80 0.92
N SER A 115 -10.40 18.45 1.25
CA SER A 115 -9.26 19.34 1.25
C SER A 115 -8.11 18.72 0.45
N ILE A 116 -7.41 19.56 -0.31
CA ILE A 116 -6.20 19.18 -1.04
C ILE A 116 -5.02 19.58 -0.16
N THR A 117 -4.23 18.58 0.22
CA THR A 117 -3.05 18.77 1.06
C THR A 117 -1.77 18.59 0.27
N GLN A 118 -0.74 19.34 0.64
CA GLN A 118 0.65 19.06 0.27
C GLN A 118 1.34 18.53 1.52
N THR A 119 1.64 17.25 1.55
CA THR A 119 2.11 16.56 2.76
C THR A 119 3.51 16.00 2.52
N GLU A 120 4.50 16.47 3.30
CA GLU A 120 5.84 15.91 3.29
C GLU A 120 5.84 14.55 3.97
N VAL A 121 6.40 13.53 3.32
CA VAL A 121 6.35 12.15 3.79
C VAL A 121 7.71 11.51 4.01
N ASP A 122 8.79 12.14 3.54
CA ASP A 122 10.18 11.66 3.68
C ASP A 122 11.16 12.71 3.13
N ASN A 123 12.14 13.19 3.91
CA ASN A 123 13.28 14.00 3.43
C ASN A 123 12.96 15.03 2.32
N GLY A 124 11.89 15.83 2.48
CA GLY A 124 11.45 16.81 1.48
C GLY A 124 10.57 16.30 0.33
N LYS A 125 10.38 14.99 0.17
CA LYS A 125 9.38 14.37 -0.73
C LYS A 125 7.97 14.76 -0.27
N VAL A 126 7.23 15.45 -1.13
CA VAL A 126 5.87 15.93 -0.85
C VAL A 126 4.89 15.22 -1.76
N LEU A 127 3.79 14.73 -1.18
CA LEU A 127 2.68 14.12 -1.89
C LEU A 127 1.46 15.04 -1.84
N GLN A 128 0.77 15.17 -2.97
CA GLN A 128 -0.58 15.74 -2.99
C GLN A 128 -1.56 14.68 -2.53
N ILE A 129 -2.30 14.94 -1.46
CA ILE A 129 -3.30 14.00 -0.92
C ILE A 129 -4.62 14.72 -0.72
N VAL A 130 -5.69 14.18 -1.29
CA VAL A 130 -7.04 14.66 -1.05
C VAL A 130 -7.57 13.99 0.23
N CYS A 131 -7.93 14.79 1.22
CA CYS A 131 -8.39 14.32 2.53
C CYS A 131 -9.79 14.88 2.84
N GLY A 132 -10.70 14.01 3.28
CA GLY A 132 -12.05 14.38 3.69
C GLY A 132 -12.26 14.57 5.19
N ALA A 133 -11.21 14.43 5.99
CA ALA A 133 -11.35 14.51 7.44
C ALA A 133 -11.62 15.95 7.89
N PRO A 134 -12.61 16.19 8.77
CA PRO A 134 -13.00 17.54 9.16
C PRO A 134 -11.93 18.27 9.99
N ASN A 135 -10.99 17.53 10.58
CA ASN A 135 -9.91 18.07 11.41
C ASN A 135 -8.57 18.27 10.66
N ILE A 136 -8.51 18.08 9.34
CA ILE A 136 -7.28 18.28 8.57
C ILE A 136 -6.96 19.78 8.42
N LYS A 137 -5.73 20.17 8.77
CA LYS A 137 -5.21 21.55 8.67
C LYS A 137 -3.71 21.53 8.37
N ALA A 138 -3.21 22.63 7.80
CA ALA A 138 -1.77 22.83 7.64
C ALA A 138 -1.07 22.89 9.02
N GLY A 139 0.18 22.42 9.07
CA GLY A 139 1.00 22.39 10.28
C GLY A 139 0.85 21.13 11.14
N GLN A 140 -0.01 20.19 10.77
CA GLN A 140 -0.17 18.92 11.50
C GLN A 140 0.89 17.89 11.14
N LYS A 141 1.32 17.12 12.15
CA LYS A 141 1.96 15.82 11.98
C LYS A 141 0.85 14.77 11.92
N VAL A 142 0.90 13.88 10.94
CA VAL A 142 -0.15 12.91 10.66
C VAL A 142 0.44 11.58 10.23
N VAL A 143 -0.36 10.51 10.24
CA VAL A 143 0.03 9.24 9.61
C VAL A 143 -0.42 9.23 8.16
N VAL A 144 0.48 8.84 7.26
CA VAL A 144 0.25 8.77 5.81
C VAL A 144 0.52 7.36 5.32
N ALA A 145 -0.47 6.76 4.67
CA ALA A 145 -0.29 5.57 3.84
C ALA A 145 0.05 6.01 2.41
N LYS A 146 1.28 5.72 1.98
CA LYS A 146 1.79 5.97 0.63
C LYS A 146 1.25 4.93 -0.37
N PRO A 147 1.30 5.22 -1.68
CA PRO A 147 1.09 4.20 -2.70
C PRO A 147 1.92 2.94 -2.46
N GLY A 148 1.28 1.78 -2.56
CA GLY A 148 1.85 0.48 -2.21
C GLY A 148 1.69 0.08 -0.73
N ALA A 149 0.94 0.83 0.09
CA ALA A 149 0.50 0.35 1.39
C ALA A 149 -0.71 -0.59 1.26
N MET A 150 -0.81 -1.61 2.11
CA MET A 150 -2.05 -2.33 2.38
C MET A 150 -2.49 -2.00 3.81
N MET A 151 -3.69 -1.46 3.94
CA MET A 151 -4.30 -1.11 5.21
C MET A 151 -4.75 -2.37 5.97
N PRO A 152 -4.95 -2.30 7.30
CA PRO A 152 -5.36 -3.45 8.10
C PRO A 152 -6.68 -4.11 7.69
N ASP A 153 -7.57 -3.38 7.00
CA ASP A 153 -8.81 -3.90 6.43
C ASP A 153 -8.65 -4.54 5.03
N GLY A 154 -7.44 -4.56 4.50
CA GLY A 154 -7.09 -5.09 3.19
C GLY A 154 -7.11 -4.05 2.07
N LEU A 155 -7.50 -2.79 2.34
CA LEU A 155 -7.49 -1.74 1.32
C LEU A 155 -6.06 -1.47 0.83
N MET A 156 -5.84 -1.59 -0.48
CA MET A 156 -4.56 -1.25 -1.10
C MET A 156 -4.56 0.21 -1.57
N ILE A 157 -3.50 0.94 -1.24
CA ILE A 157 -3.35 2.36 -1.59
C ILE A 157 -2.62 2.47 -2.92
N TRP A 158 -3.30 3.08 -3.89
CA TRP A 158 -2.78 3.35 -5.23
C TRP A 158 -2.87 4.84 -5.57
N PRO A 159 -2.05 5.35 -6.51
CA PRO A 159 -2.26 6.67 -7.08
C PRO A 159 -3.65 6.74 -7.73
N GLY A 160 -4.43 7.74 -7.38
CA GLY A 160 -5.80 7.89 -7.86
C GLY A 160 -6.17 9.33 -8.18
N VAL A 161 -7.38 9.51 -8.69
CA VAL A 161 -7.97 10.83 -8.94
C VAL A 161 -9.30 10.89 -8.20
N LEU A 162 -9.47 11.88 -7.33
CA LEU A 162 -10.72 12.13 -6.62
C LEU A 162 -11.29 13.46 -7.10
N ARG A 163 -12.46 13.42 -7.74
CA ARG A 163 -13.16 14.60 -8.29
C ARG A 163 -12.25 15.49 -9.17
N GLY A 164 -11.46 14.85 -10.03
CA GLY A 164 -10.57 15.56 -10.97
C GLY A 164 -9.22 15.99 -10.40
N VAL A 165 -8.96 15.75 -9.10
CA VAL A 165 -7.68 16.07 -8.45
C VAL A 165 -6.93 14.80 -8.11
N GLU A 166 -5.65 14.73 -8.48
CA GLU A 166 -4.79 13.60 -8.16
C GLU A 166 -4.57 13.47 -6.63
N SER A 167 -4.57 12.23 -6.14
CA SER A 167 -4.27 11.89 -4.75
C SER A 167 -3.27 10.73 -4.72
N PHE A 168 -2.09 11.00 -4.16
CA PHE A 168 -0.97 10.08 -4.10
C PHE A 168 -0.79 9.51 -2.68
N GLY A 169 -1.86 8.93 -2.14
CA GLY A 169 -1.85 8.34 -0.80
C GLY A 169 -3.11 8.68 -0.02
N MET A 170 -3.07 8.37 1.27
CA MET A 170 -4.17 8.56 2.21
C MET A 170 -3.63 9.05 3.55
N ILE A 171 -4.26 10.08 4.13
CA ILE A 171 -3.99 10.49 5.52
C ILE A 171 -4.90 9.66 6.43
N CYS A 172 -4.31 8.92 7.36
CA CYS A 172 -5.01 7.87 8.10
C CYS A 172 -5.62 8.39 9.41
N SER A 173 -6.74 7.78 9.78
CA SER A 173 -7.35 7.84 11.10
C SER A 173 -6.86 6.69 11.98
N ALA A 174 -7.03 6.84 13.30
CA ALA A 174 -6.71 5.76 14.25
C ALA A 174 -7.55 4.49 14.00
N GLY A 175 -8.81 4.66 13.55
CA GLY A 175 -9.71 3.55 13.24
C GLY A 175 -9.28 2.74 12.01
N GLU A 176 -8.88 3.41 10.94
CA GLU A 176 -8.32 2.76 9.74
C GLU A 176 -7.04 1.99 10.06
N LEU A 177 -6.23 2.50 10.99
CA LEU A 177 -5.00 1.85 11.47
C LEU A 177 -5.27 0.76 12.52
N ARG A 178 -6.54 0.52 12.90
CA ARG A 178 -6.95 -0.41 13.98
C ARG A 178 -6.18 -0.21 15.28
N LEU A 179 -5.88 1.04 15.64
CA LEU A 179 -5.22 1.33 16.91
C LEU A 179 -6.16 1.02 18.09
N PRO A 180 -5.62 0.51 19.21
CA PRO A 180 -6.39 0.39 20.44
C PRO A 180 -6.89 1.77 20.87
N ASP A 181 -8.08 1.82 21.48
CA ASP A 181 -8.73 3.05 21.94
C ASP A 181 -8.95 4.11 20.85
N ALA A 182 -9.07 3.69 19.59
CA ALA A 182 -9.40 4.57 18.47
C ALA A 182 -10.63 5.44 18.82
N PRO A 183 -10.53 6.78 18.75
CA PRO A 183 -11.62 7.65 19.11
C PRO A 183 -12.88 7.34 18.27
N ALA A 184 -14.05 7.34 18.92
CA ALA A 184 -15.33 7.19 18.20
C ALA A 184 -15.59 8.35 17.22
N LYS A 185 -14.94 9.51 17.43
CA LYS A 185 -15.05 10.67 16.55
C LYS A 185 -14.22 10.46 15.29
N LYS A 186 -14.87 10.60 14.13
CA LYS A 186 -14.23 10.56 12.82
C LYS A 186 -13.21 11.70 12.65
N GLY A 187 -12.01 11.37 12.19
CA GLY A 187 -10.95 12.32 11.89
C GLY A 187 -9.60 11.65 11.66
N ILE A 188 -8.64 12.38 11.10
CA ILE A 188 -7.26 11.90 10.98
C ILE A 188 -6.61 11.76 12.35
N LEU A 189 -5.58 10.92 12.42
CA LEU A 189 -4.70 10.82 13.58
C LEU A 189 -3.69 11.97 13.54
N GLU A 190 -3.90 12.98 14.39
CA GLU A 190 -2.94 14.05 14.64
C GLU A 190 -1.90 13.54 15.65
N LEU A 191 -0.63 13.65 15.27
CA LEU A 191 0.51 13.22 16.08
C LEU A 191 1.14 14.40 16.83
N PRO A 192 1.87 14.14 17.92
CA PRO A 192 2.70 15.14 18.59
C PRO A 192 3.68 15.87 17.63
N PHE A 193 4.04 17.10 17.97
CA PHE A 193 4.91 17.93 17.13
C PHE A 193 6.33 17.35 16.96
N ASP A 194 6.83 16.65 17.97
CA ASP A 194 8.14 15.99 17.99
C ASP A 194 8.18 14.70 17.15
N ALA A 195 7.05 14.26 16.59
CA ALA A 195 7.01 13.17 15.62
C ALA A 195 7.88 13.49 14.39
N VAL A 196 8.77 12.55 14.06
CA VAL A 196 9.78 12.73 13.00
C VAL A 196 9.17 12.35 11.65
N VAL A 197 9.22 13.28 10.69
CA VAL A 197 8.67 13.03 9.34
C VAL A 197 9.55 12.05 8.59
N GLY A 198 8.92 11.11 7.87
CA GLY A 198 9.62 10.04 7.15
C GLY A 198 9.77 8.75 7.95
N GLU A 199 9.65 8.80 9.28
CA GLU A 199 9.73 7.58 10.09
C GLU A 199 8.54 6.66 9.81
N ALA A 200 8.82 5.36 9.79
CA ALA A 200 7.81 4.33 9.68
C ALA A 200 6.85 4.41 10.89
N PHE A 201 5.56 4.43 10.63
CA PHE A 201 4.55 4.36 11.68
C PHE A 201 4.16 2.90 11.92
N PRO A 202 4.31 2.36 13.14
CA PRO A 202 3.97 0.98 13.43
C PRO A 202 2.45 0.80 13.40
N VAL A 203 1.98 -0.12 12.55
CA VAL A 203 0.59 -0.57 12.53
C VAL A 203 0.54 -1.97 13.10
N GLY A 204 -0.45 -2.23 13.96
CA GLY A 204 -0.61 -3.56 14.58
C GLY A 204 -0.69 -4.64 13.49
N LYS A 205 0.24 -5.60 13.56
CA LYS A 205 0.23 -6.82 12.74
C LYS A 205 -0.65 -7.87 13.41
#